data_AF-A0A7K3S496-F1
#
_entry.id   AF-A0A7K3S496-F1
#
_cell.length_a   1.000
_cell.length_b   1.000
_cell.length_c   1.000
_cell.angle_alpha   90.00
_cell.angle_beta   90.00
_cell.angle_gamma   90.00
#
_symmetry.space_group_name_H-M   'P 1'
#
loop_
_entity.id
_entity.type
_entity.pdbx_description
1 polymer ?
#
loop_
_entity_poly.entity_id
_entity_poly.type
_entity_poly.pdbx_seq_one_letter_code
_entity_poly.pdbx_strand_id
1 'polypeptide(L)'
;LRFAALGGHGSDNEREIVLLEQRSPGGPFRAWQGLGNPATGPDNGRRIGTPVAVTAPDGRVHLFVRNAEKGLSTRVRDAVTGRWSGWRDMGGGEIQDGLTAVVDAAGRVHVYAAGHHAVHHWTQDAPDTDVTARTQLTGSPVPAHAPGALPARDGSVELYYRPAAREQLVTVRADAAPAPRFGGYGP
;
A
#
# COMPACT_ATOMS: atom_id res chain seq x y z
N LEU A 1 -12.71 1.23 -1.31
CA LEU A 1 -13.99 0.86 -1.94
C LEU A 1 -13.70 0.48 -3.40
N ARG A 2 -14.17 -0.67 -3.89
CA ARG A 2 -14.02 -1.04 -5.32
C ARG A 2 -15.36 -0.76 -6.00
N PHE A 3 -15.38 0.13 -6.99
CA PHE A 3 -16.53 0.30 -7.86
C PHE A 3 -16.26 -0.47 -9.16
N ALA A 4 -17.18 -1.35 -9.56
CA ALA A 4 -17.27 -1.84 -10.92
C ALA A 4 -18.44 -1.07 -11.55
N ALA A 5 -18.20 -0.23 -12.55
CA ALA A 5 -19.28 0.41 -13.28
C ALA A 5 -19.99 -0.65 -14.14
N LEU A 6 -21.31 -0.77 -13.99
CA LEU A 6 -22.16 -1.66 -14.82
C LEU A 6 -22.52 -1.06 -16.20
N GLY A 7 -21.91 0.08 -16.55
CA GLY A 7 -21.99 0.69 -17.87
C GLY A 7 -20.67 0.54 -18.62
N GLY A 8 -20.25 -0.70 -18.87
CA GLY A 8 -19.02 -0.98 -19.59
C GLY A 8 -19.17 -0.67 -21.08
N HIS A 9 -18.56 0.42 -21.54
CA HIS A 9 -18.03 0.40 -22.90
C HIS A 9 -16.97 -0.69 -22.91
N GLY A 10 -17.09 -1.69 -23.79
CA GLY A 10 -16.24 -2.88 -23.84
C GLY A 10 -14.79 -2.56 -24.19
N SER A 11 -14.07 -1.91 -23.29
CA SER A 11 -12.62 -1.87 -23.27
C SER A 11 -12.10 -3.09 -22.49
N ASP A 12 -10.80 -3.33 -22.61
CA ASP A 12 -10.12 -4.37 -21.84
C ASP A 12 -10.41 -4.22 -20.33
N ASN A 13 -10.45 -5.34 -19.60
CA ASN A 13 -10.73 -5.40 -18.16
C ASN A 13 -9.58 -4.77 -17.35
N GLU A 14 -9.43 -3.45 -17.44
CA GLU A 14 -8.39 -2.70 -16.79
C GLU A 14 -8.85 -2.26 -15.40
N ARG A 15 -7.97 -2.44 -14.40
CA ARG A 15 -8.10 -1.70 -13.15
C ARG A 15 -7.40 -0.37 -13.34
N GLU A 16 -8.11 0.71 -13.11
CA GLU A 16 -7.53 2.03 -13.02
C GLU A 16 -7.62 2.58 -11.61
N ILE A 17 -6.65 3.40 -11.26
CA ILE A 17 -6.72 4.28 -10.11
C ILE A 17 -7.48 5.53 -10.55
N VAL A 18 -8.54 5.87 -9.82
CA VAL A 18 -9.32 7.08 -10.03
C VAL A 18 -9.25 7.97 -8.80
N LEU A 19 -9.41 9.28 -9.02
CA LEU A 19 -9.38 10.32 -8.01
C LEU A 19 -10.66 11.15 -8.07
N LEU A 20 -11.11 11.60 -6.90
CA LEU A 20 -12.15 12.61 -6.73
C LEU A 20 -11.64 13.71 -5.81
N GLU A 21 -11.59 14.94 -6.30
CA GLU A 21 -11.09 16.10 -5.55
C GLU A 21 -12.22 17.08 -5.21
N GLN A 22 -12.20 17.66 -4.01
CA GLN A 22 -13.07 18.79 -3.69
C GLN A 22 -12.59 20.06 -4.42
N ARG A 23 -13.52 20.93 -4.83
CA ARG A 23 -13.17 22.23 -5.44
C ARG A 23 -12.57 23.20 -4.44
N SER A 24 -13.01 23.09 -3.18
CA SER A 24 -12.56 23.85 -2.02
C SER A 24 -12.80 23.01 -0.76
N PRO A 25 -12.14 23.29 0.37
CA PRO A 25 -12.39 22.59 1.63
C PRO A 25 -13.88 22.65 2.00
N GLY A 26 -14.50 21.48 2.22
CA GLY A 26 -15.93 21.36 2.54
C GLY A 26 -16.89 21.63 1.36
N GLY A 27 -16.36 21.92 0.17
CA GLY A 27 -17.15 22.22 -1.02
C GLY A 27 -17.52 20.98 -1.85
N PRO A 28 -18.17 21.20 -3.01
CA PRO A 28 -18.55 20.10 -3.91
C PRO A 28 -17.32 19.45 -4.54
N PHE A 29 -17.47 18.18 -4.90
CA PHE A 29 -16.48 17.44 -5.66
C PHE A 29 -16.44 17.85 -7.14
N ARG A 30 -15.28 17.64 -7.76
CA ARG A 30 -15.10 17.66 -9.22
C ARG A 30 -15.63 16.35 -9.82
N ALA A 31 -15.59 16.22 -11.14
CA ALA A 31 -15.81 14.93 -11.78
C ALA A 31 -14.70 13.94 -11.40
N TRP A 32 -15.00 12.64 -11.45
CA TRP A 32 -13.99 11.59 -11.32
C TRP A 32 -12.92 11.75 -12.40
N GLN A 33 -11.65 11.59 -12.01
CA GLN A 33 -10.51 11.65 -12.92
C GLN A 33 -9.73 10.34 -12.87
N GLY A 34 -9.47 9.75 -14.03
CA GLY A 34 -8.58 8.58 -14.17
C GLY A 34 -7.10 8.98 -14.03
N LEU A 35 -6.37 8.21 -13.23
CA LEU A 35 -4.90 8.27 -13.10
C LEU A 35 -4.23 7.05 -13.78
N GLY A 36 -5.02 6.17 -14.40
CA GLY A 36 -4.54 4.92 -15.01
C GLY A 36 -3.97 3.96 -13.96
N ASN A 37 -3.03 3.11 -14.36
CA ASN A 37 -2.33 2.20 -13.48
C ASN A 37 -0.84 2.09 -13.89
N PRO A 38 0.05 1.57 -13.02
CA PRO A 38 1.47 1.42 -13.36
C PRO A 38 1.78 0.21 -14.24
N ALA A 39 0.80 -0.62 -14.61
CA ALA A 39 1.07 -1.81 -15.43
C ALA A 39 1.32 -1.42 -16.90
N THR A 40 2.28 -2.09 -17.53
CA THR A 40 2.67 -1.86 -18.93
C THR A 40 1.92 -2.73 -19.93
N GLY A 41 0.96 -3.56 -19.47
CA GLY A 41 0.18 -4.45 -20.32
C GLY A 41 -1.18 -4.82 -19.72
N PRO A 42 -2.13 -5.27 -20.56
CA PRO A 42 -3.55 -5.41 -20.21
C PRO A 42 -3.79 -6.45 -19.09
N ASP A 43 -3.01 -7.55 -19.08
CA ASP A 43 -3.16 -8.61 -18.07
C ASP A 43 -2.65 -8.20 -16.68
N ASN A 44 -1.69 -7.28 -16.63
CA ASN A 44 -1.02 -6.87 -15.40
C ASN A 44 -1.84 -5.85 -14.61
N GLY A 45 -2.71 -5.07 -15.27
CA GLY A 45 -3.56 -4.08 -14.61
C GLY A 45 -4.43 -4.69 -13.50
N ARG A 46 -4.90 -5.93 -13.67
CA ARG A 46 -5.73 -6.62 -12.67
C ARG A 46 -4.99 -6.99 -11.37
N ARG A 47 -3.65 -6.92 -11.38
CA ARG A 47 -2.77 -7.37 -10.28
C ARG A 47 -2.25 -6.23 -9.41
N ILE A 48 -2.67 -4.99 -9.66
CA ILE A 48 -2.32 -3.84 -8.82
C ILE A 48 -3.07 -3.89 -7.49
N GLY A 49 -2.39 -3.44 -6.43
CA GLY A 49 -2.92 -3.37 -5.08
C GLY A 49 -3.85 -2.18 -4.84
N THR A 50 -4.22 -2.00 -3.57
CA THR A 50 -4.99 -0.85 -3.11
C THR A 50 -4.07 0.38 -3.03
N PRO A 51 -4.43 1.53 -3.64
CA PRO A 51 -3.62 2.73 -3.56
C PRO A 51 -3.63 3.33 -2.15
N VAL A 52 -2.51 3.93 -1.74
CA VAL A 52 -2.40 4.77 -0.54
C VAL A 52 -1.78 6.11 -0.91
N ALA A 53 -2.23 7.18 -0.26
CA ALA A 53 -1.72 8.52 -0.53
C ALA A 53 -1.44 9.29 0.76
N VAL A 54 -0.41 10.13 0.72
CA VAL A 54 -0.06 11.09 1.79
C VAL A 54 0.25 12.45 1.18
N THR A 55 -0.04 13.51 1.93
CA THR A 55 0.36 14.88 1.57
C THR A 55 1.57 15.23 2.43
N ALA A 56 2.69 15.55 1.79
CA ALA A 56 3.91 15.99 2.47
C ALA A 56 3.83 17.50 2.81
N PRO A 57 4.68 18.01 3.74
CA PRO A 57 4.65 19.41 4.15
C PRO A 57 4.92 20.41 3.01
N ASP A 58 5.61 19.99 1.95
CA ASP A 58 5.81 20.76 0.72
C ASP A 58 4.54 20.90 -0.15
N GLY A 59 3.43 20.28 0.28
CA GLY A 59 2.14 20.30 -0.42
C GLY A 59 2.05 19.30 -1.57
N ARG A 60 3.07 18.50 -1.85
CA ARG A 60 2.97 17.42 -2.83
C ARG A 60 2.16 16.27 -2.27
N VAL A 61 1.36 15.65 -3.14
CA VAL A 61 0.62 14.42 -2.80
C VAL A 61 1.35 13.24 -3.40
N HIS A 62 1.85 12.35 -2.56
CA HIS A 62 2.47 11.11 -2.98
C HIS A 62 1.42 10.01 -3.00
N LEU A 63 1.22 9.40 -4.17
CA LEU A 63 0.38 8.22 -4.36
C LEU A 63 1.28 7.00 -4.55
N PHE A 64 0.96 5.92 -3.84
CA PHE A 64 1.68 4.65 -3.90
C PHE A 64 0.73 3.50 -4.16
N VAL A 65 1.19 2.50 -4.89
CA VAL A 65 0.44 1.27 -5.14
C VAL A 65 1.41 0.11 -5.29
N ARG A 66 1.00 -1.08 -4.85
CA ARG A 66 1.70 -2.31 -5.23
C ARG A 66 1.47 -2.57 -6.71
N ASN A 67 2.52 -2.73 -7.49
CA ASN A 67 2.43 -3.05 -8.92
C ASN A 67 2.24 -4.56 -9.18
N ALA A 68 2.10 -4.94 -10.45
CA ALA A 68 1.82 -6.33 -10.84
C ALA A 68 3.00 -7.27 -10.56
N GLU A 69 4.20 -6.71 -10.57
CA GLU A 69 5.51 -7.30 -10.31
C GLU A 69 5.78 -7.45 -8.81
N LYS A 70 4.80 -7.10 -7.95
CA LYS A 70 4.87 -7.18 -6.50
C LYS A 70 5.95 -6.27 -5.88
N GLY A 71 6.27 -5.18 -6.57
CA GLY A 71 7.02 -4.04 -6.07
C GLY A 71 6.12 -2.84 -5.75
N LEU A 72 6.74 -1.71 -5.46
CA LEU A 72 6.07 -0.44 -5.19
C LEU A 72 6.16 0.46 -6.42
N SER A 73 5.05 1.04 -6.85
CA SER A 73 5.05 2.14 -7.82
C SER A 73 4.49 3.41 -7.19
N THR A 74 4.99 4.56 -7.65
CA THR A 74 4.54 5.87 -7.19
C THR A 74 4.14 6.80 -8.33
N ARG A 75 3.27 7.75 -8.01
CA ARG A 75 2.95 8.92 -8.81
C ARG A 75 2.80 10.11 -7.86
N VAL A 76 3.31 11.27 -8.24
CA VAL A 76 3.34 12.44 -7.35
C VAL A 76 2.58 13.61 -7.98
N ARG A 77 1.68 14.22 -7.22
CA ARG A 77 1.00 15.46 -7.59
C ARG A 77 1.86 16.63 -7.15
N ASP A 78 2.24 17.47 -8.10
CA ASP A 78 2.98 18.69 -7.85
C ASP A 78 2.11 19.71 -7.10
N ALA A 79 2.70 20.39 -6.11
CA ALA A 79 1.99 21.31 -5.23
C ALA A 79 1.55 22.58 -5.96
N VAL A 80 2.37 23.08 -6.89
CA VAL A 80 2.16 24.37 -7.56
C VAL A 80 1.27 24.21 -8.79
N THR A 81 1.63 23.30 -9.68
CA THR A 81 0.94 23.08 -10.95
C THR A 81 -0.29 22.20 -10.82
N GLY A 82 -0.39 21.42 -9.73
CA GLY A 82 -1.44 20.42 -9.52
C GLY A 82 -1.37 19.24 -10.49
N ARG A 83 -0.28 19.11 -11.27
CA ARG A 83 -0.11 18.04 -12.25
C ARG A 83 0.42 16.78 -11.58
N TRP A 84 -0.10 15.64 -12.00
CA TRP A 84 0.44 14.33 -11.62
C TRP A 84 1.62 13.97 -12.53
N SER A 85 2.73 13.50 -11.95
CA SER A 85 3.89 12.93 -12.65
C SER A 85 3.50 11.71 -13.50
N GLY A 86 4.42 11.09 -14.24
CA GLY A 86 4.21 9.71 -14.70
C GLY A 86 4.24 8.70 -13.53
N TRP A 87 3.75 7.48 -13.76
CA TRP A 87 4.02 6.35 -12.86
C TRP A 87 5.50 6.01 -12.89
N ARG A 88 6.10 5.76 -11.72
CA ARG A 88 7.49 5.34 -11.57
C ARG A 88 7.54 4.07 -10.73
N ASP A 89 8.32 3.10 -11.18
CA ASP A 89 8.62 1.91 -10.39
C ASP A 89 9.71 2.24 -9.36
N MET A 90 9.46 1.88 -8.11
CA MET A 90 10.34 2.09 -6.96
C MET A 90 11.01 0.77 -6.52
N GLY A 91 10.81 -0.29 -7.31
CA GLY A 91 11.36 -1.61 -7.05
C GLY A 91 10.78 -2.28 -5.81
N GLY A 92 11.60 -3.12 -5.17
CA GLY A 92 11.16 -4.06 -4.14
C GLY A 92 10.99 -5.46 -4.70
N GLY A 93 10.09 -6.25 -4.10
CA GLY A 93 9.77 -7.58 -4.59
C GLY A 93 9.02 -8.40 -3.56
N GLU A 94 8.04 -9.17 -4.01
CA GLU A 94 7.23 -10.07 -3.17
C GLU A 94 6.50 -9.38 -2.00
N ILE A 95 6.13 -8.11 -2.17
CA ILE A 95 5.25 -7.45 -1.19
C ILE A 95 3.81 -7.93 -1.38
N GLN A 96 3.09 -8.03 -0.27
CA GLN A 96 1.67 -8.29 -0.23
C GLN A 96 0.87 -7.01 -0.50
N ASP A 97 -0.40 -7.15 -0.87
CA ASP A 97 -1.29 -5.99 -0.94
C ASP A 97 -1.54 -5.43 0.46
N GLY A 98 -1.82 -4.12 0.52
CA GLY A 98 -1.88 -3.36 1.76
C GLY A 98 -0.53 -2.69 2.04
N LEU A 99 -0.46 -1.42 1.62
CA LEU A 99 0.64 -0.52 1.92
C LEU A 99 0.25 0.38 3.09
N THR A 100 1.25 0.90 3.78
CA THR A 100 1.06 1.96 4.78
C THR A 100 2.03 3.09 4.47
N ALA A 101 1.51 4.30 4.29
CA ALA A 101 2.32 5.49 4.05
C ALA A 101 2.08 6.51 5.18
N VAL A 102 3.16 7.11 5.69
CA VAL A 102 3.12 8.13 6.75
C VAL A 102 4.16 9.21 6.48
N VAL A 103 3.98 10.38 7.09
CA VAL A 103 4.98 11.47 7.12
C VAL A 103 5.54 11.53 8.53
N ASP A 104 6.87 11.49 8.66
CA ASP A 104 7.53 11.58 9.97
C ASP A 104 7.57 13.04 10.50
N ALA A 105 8.03 13.22 11.74
CA ALA A 105 8.13 14.53 12.36
C ALA A 105 9.14 15.47 11.67
N ALA A 106 10.06 14.92 10.87
CA ALA A 106 11.01 15.70 10.07
C ALA A 106 10.44 16.08 8.69
N GLY A 107 9.25 15.58 8.30
CA GLY A 107 8.61 15.85 7.02
C GLY A 107 8.95 14.84 5.92
N ARG A 108 9.62 13.73 6.24
CA ARG A 108 9.93 12.68 5.27
C ARG A 108 8.75 11.73 5.10
N VAL A 109 8.51 11.30 3.87
CA VAL A 109 7.53 10.28 3.50
C VAL A 109 8.13 8.90 3.69
N HIS A 110 7.46 8.05 4.46
CA HIS A 110 7.79 6.65 4.68
C HIS A 110 6.69 5.76 4.11
N VAL A 111 7.07 4.67 3.46
CA VAL A 111 6.16 3.64 2.96
C VAL A 111 6.60 2.27 3.47
N TYR A 112 5.68 1.51 4.03
CA TYR A 112 5.90 0.17 4.55
C TYR A 112 4.98 -0.83 3.86
N ALA A 113 5.49 -2.04 3.66
CA ALA A 113 4.72 -3.15 3.13
C ALA A 113 5.11 -4.46 3.81
N ALA A 114 4.14 -5.35 4.02
CA ALA A 114 4.43 -6.73 4.40
C ALA A 114 5.01 -7.48 3.19
N GLY A 115 6.19 -8.07 3.35
CA GLY A 115 6.77 -9.01 2.39
C GLY A 115 6.66 -10.45 2.90
N HIS A 116 7.03 -11.42 2.07
CA HIS A 116 7.01 -12.84 2.45
C HIS A 116 8.00 -13.18 3.58
N HIS A 117 9.08 -12.42 3.71
CA HIS A 117 10.17 -12.69 4.67
C HIS A 117 10.57 -11.48 5.53
N ALA A 118 9.98 -10.32 5.30
CA ALA A 118 10.40 -9.08 5.95
C ALA A 118 9.31 -8.01 5.89
N VAL A 119 9.52 -6.90 6.61
CA VAL A 119 8.86 -5.64 6.28
C VAL A 119 9.72 -4.89 5.28
N HIS A 120 9.14 -4.49 4.16
CA HIS A 120 9.79 -3.59 3.20
C HIS A 120 9.58 -2.15 3.62
N HIS A 121 10.59 -1.32 3.40
CA HIS A 121 10.58 0.10 3.72
C HIS A 121 11.15 0.92 2.57
N TRP A 122 10.44 1.99 2.23
CA TRP A 122 10.94 3.06 1.37
C TRP A 122 10.82 4.38 2.13
N THR A 123 11.80 5.27 1.97
CA THR A 123 11.72 6.62 2.53
C THR A 123 12.55 7.61 1.71
N GLN A 124 12.38 8.89 2.01
CA GLN A 124 13.22 9.96 1.51
C GLN A 124 14.50 10.09 2.37
N ASP A 125 15.60 10.53 1.77
CA ASP A 125 16.82 10.83 2.52
C ASP A 125 16.70 12.16 3.28
N ALA A 126 16.01 13.12 2.68
CA ALA A 126 15.64 14.39 3.28
C ALA A 126 14.20 14.74 2.87
N PRO A 127 13.52 15.67 3.57
CA PRO A 127 12.25 16.19 3.09
C PRO A 127 12.37 16.64 1.65
N ASP A 128 11.28 16.41 0.92
CA ASP A 128 11.09 16.83 -0.45
C ASP A 128 11.96 16.12 -1.52
N THR A 129 12.78 15.14 -1.16
CA THR A 129 13.53 14.33 -2.14
C THR A 129 12.67 13.20 -2.74
N ASP A 130 13.20 12.42 -3.68
CA ASP A 130 12.50 11.21 -4.08
C ASP A 130 12.50 10.16 -2.96
N VAL A 131 11.41 9.40 -2.88
CA VAL A 131 11.34 8.19 -2.07
C VAL A 131 12.26 7.14 -2.70
N THR A 132 13.03 6.41 -1.92
CA THR A 132 13.90 5.35 -2.42
C THR A 132 13.78 4.12 -1.52
N ALA A 133 14.11 2.94 -2.03
CA ALA A 133 14.09 1.71 -1.24
C ALA A 133 15.12 1.77 -0.10
N ARG A 134 14.79 1.19 1.06
CA ARG A 134 15.71 0.97 2.18
C ARG A 134 15.89 -0.53 2.44
N THR A 135 16.83 -0.86 3.31
CA THR A 135 17.05 -2.24 3.77
C THR A 135 15.78 -2.80 4.39
N GLN A 136 15.44 -4.04 4.01
CA GLN A 136 14.31 -4.77 4.57
C GLN A 136 14.51 -5.03 6.07
N LEU A 137 13.45 -4.86 6.86
CA LEU A 137 13.47 -5.16 8.28
C LEU A 137 13.26 -6.67 8.47
N THR A 138 14.36 -7.42 8.58
CA THR A 138 14.39 -8.88 8.68
C THR A 138 14.57 -9.41 10.10
N GLY A 139 14.98 -8.56 11.04
CA GLY A 139 15.19 -8.93 12.45
C GLY A 139 13.91 -9.05 13.29
N SER A 140 12.73 -8.93 12.68
CA SER A 140 11.42 -8.95 13.33
C SER A 140 10.52 -10.02 12.71
N PRO A 141 9.49 -10.50 13.43
CA PRO A 141 8.54 -11.46 12.86
C PRO A 141 7.92 -10.94 11.55
N VAL A 142 7.68 -11.83 10.60
CA VAL A 142 7.01 -11.47 9.33
C VAL A 142 5.57 -11.04 9.63
N PRO A 143 5.07 -9.92 9.07
CA PRO A 143 3.68 -9.52 9.26
C PRO A 143 2.69 -10.46 8.56
N ALA A 144 1.55 -10.72 9.20
CA ALA A 144 0.43 -11.41 8.56
C ALA A 144 -0.32 -10.52 7.54
N HIS A 145 -0.27 -9.20 7.76
CA HIS A 145 -0.98 -8.17 6.99
C HIS A 145 -0.16 -6.88 6.94
N ALA A 146 -0.64 -5.87 6.21
CA ALA A 146 -0.05 -4.54 6.19
C ALA A 146 0.21 -4.00 7.61
N PRO A 147 1.43 -3.52 7.92
CA PRO A 147 1.72 -2.97 9.23
C PRO A 147 1.05 -1.61 9.42
N GLY A 148 0.49 -1.34 10.60
CA GLY A 148 0.20 0.03 11.03
C GLY A 148 1.50 0.77 11.30
N ALA A 149 1.56 2.06 10.99
CA ALA A 149 2.73 2.91 11.20
C ALA A 149 2.33 4.18 11.95
N LEU A 150 3.10 4.52 12.98
CA LEU A 150 2.90 5.72 13.79
C LEU A 150 4.19 6.53 13.83
N PRO A 151 4.23 7.74 13.25
CA PRO A 151 5.40 8.61 13.38
C PRO A 151 5.57 9.07 14.83
N ALA A 152 6.78 8.99 15.34
CA ALA A 152 7.18 9.46 16.66
C ALA A 152 7.78 10.87 16.59
N ARG A 153 7.84 11.55 17.74
CA ARG A 153 8.33 12.93 17.82
C ARG A 153 9.82 13.08 17.52
N ASP A 154 10.59 12.02 17.67
CA ASP A 154 12.02 11.98 17.38
C ASP A 154 12.33 11.73 15.88
N GLY A 155 11.30 11.65 15.03
CA GLY A 155 11.44 11.38 13.60
C GLY A 155 11.55 9.90 13.25
N SER A 156 11.47 8.99 14.24
CA SER A 156 11.31 7.56 13.98
C SER A 156 9.85 7.21 13.64
N VAL A 157 9.63 6.00 13.14
CA VAL A 157 8.30 5.46 12.87
C VAL A 157 8.18 4.11 13.54
N GLU A 158 7.18 3.97 14.41
CA GLU A 158 6.85 2.73 15.10
C GLU A 158 5.90 1.88 14.23
N LEU A 159 6.18 0.58 14.13
CA LEU A 159 5.36 -0.35 13.36
C LEU A 159 4.58 -1.30 14.28
N TYR A 160 3.29 -1.46 13.98
CA TYR A 160 2.37 -2.31 14.71
C TYR A 160 1.73 -3.32 13.77
N TYR A 161 1.95 -4.61 14.02
CA TYR A 161 1.34 -5.66 13.20
C TYR A 161 1.26 -6.97 13.96
N ARG A 162 0.35 -7.83 13.50
CA ARG A 162 0.29 -9.22 13.96
C ARG A 162 1.35 -10.03 13.21
N PRO A 163 2.22 -10.78 13.90
CA PRO A 163 3.07 -11.76 13.25
C PRO A 163 2.24 -12.75 12.44
N ALA A 164 2.77 -13.21 11.30
CA ALA A 164 2.24 -14.36 10.59
C ALA A 164 2.10 -15.51 11.57
N ALA A 165 0.94 -16.20 11.53
CA ALA A 165 0.73 -17.35 12.39
C ALA A 165 1.86 -18.34 12.13
N ARG A 166 2.52 -18.78 13.21
CA ARG A 166 3.38 -19.96 13.12
C ARG A 166 2.47 -21.16 12.84
N GLU A 167 3.03 -22.18 12.25
CA GLU A 167 2.36 -23.41 11.79
C GLU A 167 1.86 -24.28 12.96
N GLN A 168 1.13 -23.71 13.92
CA GLN A 168 0.54 -24.41 15.04
C GLN A 168 -0.94 -24.04 15.13
N LEU A 169 -1.77 -25.00 14.72
CA LEU A 169 -3.19 -25.02 15.01
C LEU A 169 -3.35 -25.28 16.53
N VAL A 170 -3.74 -24.26 17.29
CA VAL A 170 -4.05 -24.43 18.71
C VAL A 170 -5.55 -24.60 18.86
N THR A 171 -5.97 -25.74 19.42
CA THR A 171 -7.34 -25.99 19.85
C THR A 171 -7.37 -26.07 21.37
N VAL A 172 -8.18 -25.24 22.03
CA VAL A 172 -8.41 -25.29 23.48
C VAL A 172 -9.90 -25.60 23.66
N ARG A 173 -10.19 -26.72 24.33
CA ARG A 173 -11.55 -27.07 24.79
C ARG A 173 -11.60 -26.91 26.31
N ALA A 174 -12.74 -26.40 26.81
CA ALA A 174 -13.00 -26.26 28.24
C ALA A 174 -13.48 -27.59 28.88
N ASP A 175 -13.77 -28.61 28.07
CA ASP A 175 -14.21 -29.95 28.46
C ASP A 175 -13.27 -31.04 27.92
N ALA A 176 -13.16 -32.15 28.66
CA ALA A 176 -12.20 -33.24 28.42
C ALA A 176 -12.52 -34.13 27.19
N ALA A 177 -13.25 -33.63 26.20
CA ALA A 177 -13.52 -34.36 24.96
C ALA A 177 -12.34 -34.22 23.99
N PRO A 178 -11.84 -35.32 23.37
CA PRO A 178 -10.69 -35.27 22.48
C PRO A 178 -10.92 -34.29 21.33
N ALA A 179 -9.91 -33.47 21.05
CA ALA A 179 -9.95 -32.48 19.98
C ALA A 179 -10.36 -33.12 18.64
N PRO A 180 -11.22 -32.46 17.84
CA PRO A 180 -11.60 -33.01 16.55
C PRO A 180 -10.37 -33.06 15.66
N ARG A 181 -10.06 -34.25 15.14
CA ARG A 181 -9.08 -34.41 14.07
C ARG A 181 -9.75 -34.00 12.77
N PHE A 182 -9.37 -32.85 12.25
CA PHE A 182 -9.69 -32.50 10.87
C PHE A 182 -8.66 -33.22 9.99
N GLY A 183 -9.09 -34.31 9.35
CA GLY A 183 -8.35 -34.85 8.22
C GLY A 183 -8.32 -33.78 7.15
N GLY A 184 -7.14 -33.23 6.87
CA GLY A 184 -7.00 -32.17 5.90
C GLY A 184 -7.50 -32.63 4.53
N TYR A 185 -8.49 -31.93 4.00
CA TYR A 185 -8.50 -31.41 2.64
C TYR A 185 -9.20 -30.05 2.71
N GLY A 186 -8.65 -29.05 2.02
CA GLY A 186 -9.28 -27.75 1.83
C GLY A 186 -10.69 -27.88 1.25
N PRO A 187 -11.46 -26.79 1.30
CA PRO A 187 -11.40 -25.81 0.21
C PRO A 187 -10.52 -24.59 0.50
#